data_AF-A0A956AMZ7-F1
#
_entry.id   AF-A0A956AMZ7-F1
#
_cell.length_a   1.000
_cell.length_b   1.000
_cell.length_c   1.000
_cell.angle_alpha   90.00
_cell.angle_beta   90.00
_cell.angle_gamma   90.00
#
_symmetry.space_group_name_H-M   'P 1'
#
loop_
_entity.id
_entity.type
_entity.pdbx_description
1 polymer ?
#
loop_
_entity_poly.entity_id
_entity_poly.type
_entity_poly.pdbx_seq_one_letter_code
_entity_poly.pdbx_strand_id
1 'polypeptide(L)'
;KRSAQLGRIVHLEPVEVLTAVLGIQVQGVDDLTLQLALEHLPELEGALAARTQPSILDRRLLDTLLLEACIGKPLRDYGSGGAVLAEWLSSPPEWNRAVNEMVRRTLPRELGPEGAVLEWALEPADDKGPSNPKARRRLEAVLVRGLLFEMDTPENLPSSVWGELDAMRGARSLDLRDETLMGVVAQMAVDALPSLGAKANPYLTAAESIARKDLPPALYRKSKYLPLGLETTCDALAERMAGGQSVASVAIDELRAHRAAGTASDKIDVLNQMARLSRWLESAAQATEANDVRTHVQHYQRHGAFADLTAAHLRRVLGRTTSYHPHANGLLKRWEAARNDQNEAFARLLAANYVKHWHAEGVVPLHRLWQEAVLPRLARARVFVVVMDGCSYPVFLDLVEQLRTGTDEALGIELVHALGTGTPGDDALGRAEGIPALAPLPSITSHARGSIFLGELPADPWKAETVWREEGERKTDPARFKQNQALGARSRRLFLKGDLADGGAALVQALAGDDDVVATVFNAVDDLIGGHATGVLTRLAPADIAGFLPALRAAFQAGREVLITADHGHTLFLDKALCVGAGTSARWCELGARESVPEG
;
A
#
# COMPACT_ATOMS: atom_id res chain seq x y z
N LYS A 1 -45.19 -43.35 22.18
CA LYS A 1 -45.95 -44.62 22.38
C LYS A 1 -46.00 -45.01 23.86
N ARG A 2 -46.98 -44.49 24.63
CA ARG A 2 -47.64 -45.15 25.77
C ARG A 2 -48.80 -44.26 26.22
N SER A 3 -49.92 -44.89 26.57
CA SER A 3 -51.23 -44.33 26.95
C SER A 3 -52.16 -43.88 25.82
N ALA A 4 -52.82 -44.86 25.20
CA ALA A 4 -54.08 -44.67 24.47
C ALA A 4 -55.07 -45.78 24.86
N GLN A 5 -55.15 -46.07 26.17
CA GLN A 5 -56.19 -46.93 26.74
C GLN A 5 -56.80 -46.15 27.89
N LEU A 6 -58.11 -45.88 27.80
CA LEU A 6 -58.97 -45.15 28.73
C LEU A 6 -59.06 -43.65 28.42
N GLY A 7 -60.12 -43.27 27.70
CA GLY A 7 -60.44 -41.90 27.27
C GLY A 7 -60.72 -40.93 28.41
N ARG A 8 -59.69 -40.56 29.16
CA ARG A 8 -59.64 -39.39 30.04
C ARG A 8 -58.65 -38.41 29.42
N ILE A 9 -59.05 -37.15 29.33
CA ILE A 9 -58.12 -36.05 29.00
C ILE A 9 -57.15 -35.96 30.19
N VAL A 10 -55.96 -36.53 30.03
CA VAL A 10 -54.88 -36.41 31.02
C VAL A 10 -54.26 -35.03 30.80
N HIS A 11 -54.24 -34.21 31.85
CA HIS A 11 -53.45 -32.99 31.84
C HIS A 11 -51.98 -33.40 31.76
N LEU A 12 -51.35 -33.19 30.60
CA LEU A 12 -49.93 -33.49 30.41
C LEU A 12 -49.11 -32.32 30.94
N GLU A 13 -48.16 -32.59 31.81
CA GLU A 13 -47.23 -31.57 32.28
C GLU A 13 -46.28 -31.14 31.13
N PRO A 14 -45.81 -29.89 31.10
CA PRO A 14 -44.92 -29.39 30.05
C PRO A 14 -43.71 -30.29 29.76
N VAL A 15 -43.16 -30.89 30.81
CA VAL A 15 -42.02 -31.81 30.71
C VAL A 15 -42.36 -33.12 30.00
N GLU A 16 -43.59 -33.63 30.16
CA GLU A 16 -44.06 -34.87 29.55
C GLU A 16 -44.29 -34.69 28.05
N VAL A 17 -44.84 -33.52 27.67
CA VAL A 17 -45.03 -33.14 26.27
C VAL A 17 -43.68 -33.07 25.56
N LEU A 18 -42.74 -32.30 26.08
CA LEU A 18 -41.42 -32.14 25.46
C LEU A 18 -40.61 -33.44 25.42
N THR A 19 -40.69 -34.26 26.47
CA THR A 19 -40.05 -35.59 26.50
C THR A 19 -40.62 -36.52 25.43
N ALA A 20 -41.94 -36.48 25.22
CA ALA A 20 -42.61 -37.29 24.21
C ALA A 20 -42.25 -36.84 22.78
N VAL A 21 -42.11 -35.54 22.56
CA VAL A 21 -41.80 -34.94 21.26
C VAL A 21 -40.32 -35.14 20.89
N LEU A 22 -39.39 -34.78 21.77
CA LEU A 22 -37.95 -34.86 21.48
C LEU A 22 -37.37 -36.28 21.62
N GLY A 23 -38.11 -37.21 22.21
CA GLY A 23 -37.66 -38.58 22.44
C GLY A 23 -36.53 -38.74 23.47
N ILE A 24 -36.21 -37.67 24.21
CA ILE A 24 -35.17 -37.60 25.25
C ILE A 24 -35.83 -37.12 26.54
N GLN A 25 -35.39 -37.62 27.70
CA GLN A 25 -35.89 -37.14 29.00
C GLN A 25 -35.55 -35.67 29.21
N VAL A 26 -36.54 -34.80 29.39
CA VAL A 26 -36.36 -33.36 29.63
C VAL A 26 -36.59 -33.03 31.10
N GLN A 27 -35.94 -32.00 31.64
CA GLN A 27 -36.16 -31.53 33.02
C GLN A 27 -36.32 -30.00 33.11
N GLY A 28 -37.14 -29.55 34.06
CA GLY A 28 -37.26 -28.13 34.42
C GLY A 28 -37.92 -27.26 33.36
N VAL A 29 -38.99 -27.74 32.73
CA VAL A 29 -39.74 -27.01 31.70
C VAL A 29 -40.87 -26.20 32.36
N ASP A 30 -40.97 -24.92 32.00
CA ASP A 30 -42.11 -24.04 32.29
C ASP A 30 -42.93 -23.83 31.00
N ASP A 31 -44.13 -23.25 31.12
CA ASP A 31 -45.04 -23.04 29.99
C ASP A 31 -44.41 -22.23 28.85
N LEU A 32 -43.60 -21.23 29.20
CA LEU A 32 -42.89 -20.38 28.24
C LEU A 32 -41.89 -21.18 27.40
N THR A 33 -41.10 -22.02 28.06
CA THR A 33 -40.07 -22.84 27.41
C THR A 33 -40.71 -23.95 26.59
N LEU A 34 -41.83 -24.50 27.05
CA LEU A 34 -42.63 -25.43 26.24
C LEU A 34 -43.11 -24.77 24.95
N GLN A 35 -43.69 -23.58 25.03
CA GLN A 35 -44.18 -22.86 23.86
C GLN A 35 -43.06 -22.63 22.84
N LEU A 36 -41.94 -22.06 23.28
CA LEU A 36 -40.80 -21.78 22.39
C LEU A 36 -40.19 -23.05 21.80
N ALA A 37 -40.12 -24.14 22.57
CA ALA A 37 -39.57 -25.40 22.08
C ALA A 37 -40.47 -26.08 21.04
N LEU A 38 -41.79 -25.89 21.13
CA LEU A 38 -42.70 -26.36 20.09
C LEU A 38 -42.65 -25.47 18.85
N GLU A 39 -42.49 -24.15 19.02
CA GLU A 39 -42.32 -23.19 17.91
C GLU A 39 -41.02 -23.42 17.12
N HIS A 40 -39.93 -23.78 17.81
CA HIS A 40 -38.60 -24.03 17.23
C HIS A 40 -38.18 -25.50 17.26
N LEU A 41 -39.16 -26.40 17.14
CA LEU A 41 -38.92 -27.84 17.22
C LEU A 41 -37.94 -28.35 16.14
N PRO A 42 -38.05 -27.96 14.85
CA PRO A 42 -37.12 -28.43 13.82
C PRO A 42 -35.66 -28.05 14.11
N GLU A 43 -35.42 -26.83 14.59
CA GLU A 43 -34.09 -26.34 14.93
C GLU A 43 -33.52 -27.09 16.15
N LEU A 44 -34.34 -27.35 17.16
CA LEU A 44 -33.97 -28.13 18.33
C LEU A 44 -33.60 -29.58 17.98
N GLU A 45 -34.42 -30.26 17.17
CA GLU A 45 -34.13 -31.61 16.71
C GLU A 45 -32.83 -31.67 15.90
N GLY A 46 -32.62 -30.71 15.01
CA GLY A 46 -31.37 -30.58 14.25
C GLY A 46 -30.15 -30.37 15.14
N ALA A 47 -30.25 -29.48 16.13
CA ALA A 47 -29.16 -29.19 17.05
C ALA A 47 -28.83 -30.39 17.98
N LEU A 48 -29.84 -31.16 18.38
CA LEU A 48 -29.68 -32.38 19.17
C LEU A 48 -29.05 -33.51 18.34
N ALA A 49 -29.44 -33.64 17.06
CA ALA A 49 -28.86 -34.64 16.14
C ALA A 49 -27.38 -34.36 15.80
N ALA A 50 -26.97 -33.09 15.79
CA ALA A 50 -25.58 -32.68 15.56
C ALA A 50 -24.67 -32.87 16.78
N ARG A 51 -25.22 -33.23 17.94
CA ARG A 51 -24.48 -33.45 19.20
C ARG A 51 -24.53 -34.93 19.59
N THR A 52 -23.61 -35.36 20.44
CA THR A 52 -23.72 -36.66 21.12
C THR A 52 -24.98 -36.63 21.98
N GLN A 53 -25.98 -37.45 21.64
CA GLN A 53 -27.31 -37.35 22.27
C GLN A 53 -27.22 -37.49 23.79
N PRO A 54 -27.61 -36.46 24.56
CA PRO A 54 -27.60 -36.55 26.01
C PRO A 54 -28.71 -37.50 26.46
N SER A 55 -28.47 -38.28 27.52
CA SER A 55 -29.50 -39.15 28.12
C SER A 55 -30.60 -38.36 28.82
N ILE A 56 -30.29 -37.14 29.27
CA ILE A 56 -31.21 -36.19 29.90
C ILE A 56 -30.90 -34.79 29.36
N LEU A 57 -31.91 -34.11 28.86
CA LEU A 57 -31.87 -32.69 28.48
C LEU A 57 -32.28 -31.86 29.69
N ASP A 58 -31.31 -31.39 30.46
CA ASP A 58 -31.58 -30.51 31.59
C ASP A 58 -32.02 -29.10 31.13
N ARG A 59 -32.57 -28.33 32.07
CA ARG A 59 -33.05 -26.97 31.79
C ARG A 59 -31.96 -26.07 31.20
N ARG A 60 -30.71 -26.21 31.66
CA ARG A 60 -29.62 -25.34 31.19
C ARG A 60 -29.35 -25.59 29.72
N LEU A 61 -29.14 -26.85 29.33
CA LEU A 61 -28.87 -27.21 27.95
C LEU A 61 -30.07 -26.89 27.05
N LEU A 62 -31.30 -27.09 27.52
CA LEU A 62 -32.50 -26.70 26.79
C LEU A 62 -32.57 -25.18 26.54
N ASP A 63 -32.32 -24.36 27.56
CA ASP A 63 -32.30 -22.90 27.42
C ASP A 63 -31.22 -22.44 26.43
N THR A 64 -30.02 -23.03 26.46
CA THR A 64 -28.96 -22.72 25.49
C THR A 64 -29.36 -23.09 24.06
N LEU A 65 -29.93 -24.29 23.85
CA LEU A 65 -30.36 -24.73 22.51
C LEU A 65 -31.51 -23.86 21.97
N LEU A 66 -32.45 -23.49 22.84
CA LEU A 66 -33.53 -22.58 22.49
C LEU A 66 -33.00 -21.18 22.16
N LEU A 67 -32.01 -20.69 22.90
CA LEU A 67 -31.35 -19.42 22.59
C LEU A 67 -30.72 -19.43 21.20
N GLU A 68 -29.96 -20.48 20.88
CA GLU A 68 -29.33 -20.67 19.56
C GLU A 68 -30.40 -20.76 18.45
N ALA A 69 -31.51 -21.46 18.70
CA ALA A 69 -32.62 -21.58 17.76
C ALA A 69 -33.35 -20.24 17.55
N CYS A 70 -33.60 -19.48 18.62
CA CYS A 70 -34.27 -18.18 18.56
C CYS A 70 -33.42 -17.10 17.88
N ILE A 71 -32.10 -17.12 18.09
CA ILE A 71 -31.16 -16.20 17.44
C ILE A 71 -30.83 -16.65 16.01
N GLY A 72 -31.05 -17.93 15.69
CA GLY A 72 -30.87 -18.51 14.37
C GLY A 72 -29.44 -18.97 14.06
N LYS A 73 -28.52 -18.89 15.03
CA LYS A 73 -27.19 -19.50 14.92
C LYS A 73 -26.55 -19.78 16.29
N PRO A 74 -25.60 -20.73 16.36
CA PRO A 74 -24.88 -21.04 17.60
C PRO A 74 -24.15 -19.85 18.20
N LEU A 75 -24.22 -19.68 19.53
CA LEU A 75 -23.53 -18.58 20.22
C LEU A 75 -22.00 -18.64 20.05
N ARG A 76 -21.44 -19.85 19.99
CA ARG A 76 -20.00 -20.07 19.77
C ARG A 76 -19.50 -19.50 18.44
N ASP A 77 -20.39 -19.35 17.46
CA ASP A 77 -20.02 -18.85 16.13
C ASP A 77 -19.81 -17.32 16.13
N TYR A 78 -20.26 -16.64 17.19
CA TYR A 78 -20.03 -15.20 17.39
C TYR A 78 -18.64 -14.88 17.94
N GLY A 79 -18.05 -15.77 18.76
CA GLY A 79 -16.76 -15.54 19.40
C GLY A 79 -16.79 -14.57 20.60
N SER A 80 -17.58 -13.49 20.56
CA SER A 80 -17.78 -12.56 21.69
C SER A 80 -19.14 -11.86 21.67
N GLY A 81 -19.54 -11.25 22.79
CA GLY A 81 -20.74 -10.42 22.91
C GLY A 81 -20.67 -9.14 22.06
N GLY A 82 -19.47 -8.67 21.73
CA GLY A 82 -19.28 -7.60 20.75
C GLY A 82 -19.72 -8.00 19.33
N ALA A 83 -19.47 -9.25 18.93
CA ALA A 83 -19.95 -9.75 17.65
C ALA A 83 -21.49 -9.90 17.61
N VAL A 84 -22.10 -10.28 18.75
CA VAL A 84 -23.57 -10.31 18.90
C VAL A 84 -24.14 -8.89 18.76
N LEU A 85 -23.56 -7.92 19.47
CA LEU A 85 -23.91 -6.51 19.37
C LEU A 85 -23.85 -6.00 17.92
N ALA A 86 -22.77 -6.32 17.21
CA ALA A 86 -22.58 -5.93 15.82
C ALA A 86 -23.66 -6.46 14.87
N GLU A 87 -24.07 -7.71 15.05
CA GLU A 87 -25.13 -8.31 14.25
C GLU A 87 -26.49 -7.67 14.54
N TRP A 88 -26.85 -7.49 15.81
CA TRP A 88 -28.12 -6.86 16.16
C TRP A 88 -28.21 -5.39 15.72
N LEU A 89 -27.09 -4.65 15.72
CA LEU A 89 -27.06 -3.31 15.14
C LEU A 89 -27.18 -3.32 13.61
N SER A 90 -26.62 -4.34 12.95
CA SER A 90 -26.64 -4.48 11.48
C SER A 90 -27.96 -4.99 10.92
N SER A 91 -28.62 -5.89 11.65
CA SER A 91 -29.81 -6.63 11.25
C SER A 91 -30.59 -6.98 12.52
N PRO A 92 -31.28 -6.00 13.12
CA PRO A 92 -31.98 -6.19 14.38
C PRO A 92 -33.11 -7.20 14.19
N PRO A 93 -33.09 -8.33 14.92
CA PRO A 93 -34.17 -9.29 14.83
C PRO A 93 -35.43 -8.76 15.53
N GLU A 94 -36.59 -9.12 14.98
CA GLU A 94 -37.88 -8.91 15.64
C GLU A 94 -38.24 -10.16 16.45
N TRP A 95 -38.45 -9.96 17.76
CA TRP A 95 -38.76 -11.04 18.69
C TRP A 95 -40.10 -10.81 19.34
N ASN A 96 -40.88 -11.89 19.48
CA ASN A 96 -42.02 -11.86 20.38
C ASN A 96 -41.54 -11.78 21.86
N ARG A 97 -42.48 -11.52 22.77
CA ARG A 97 -42.18 -11.40 24.20
C ARG A 97 -41.46 -12.62 24.78
N ALA A 98 -41.88 -13.81 24.36
CA ALA A 98 -41.37 -15.07 24.88
C ALA A 98 -39.89 -15.26 24.51
N VAL A 99 -39.55 -15.02 23.24
CA VAL A 99 -38.17 -15.03 22.76
C VAL A 99 -37.34 -14.00 23.52
N ASN A 100 -37.84 -12.77 23.69
CA ASN A 100 -37.10 -11.72 24.39
C ASN A 100 -36.83 -12.09 25.87
N GLU A 101 -37.82 -12.63 26.59
CA GLU A 101 -37.65 -13.10 27.97
C GLU A 101 -36.65 -14.28 28.06
N MET A 102 -36.71 -15.23 27.12
CA MET A 102 -35.75 -16.34 27.03
C MET A 102 -34.32 -15.84 26.79
N VAL A 103 -34.14 -14.95 25.82
CA VAL A 103 -32.84 -14.39 25.45
C VAL A 103 -32.21 -13.63 26.63
N ARG A 104 -32.98 -12.75 27.28
CA ARG A 104 -32.53 -11.99 28.45
C ARG A 104 -32.11 -12.88 29.61
N ARG A 105 -32.86 -13.96 29.89
CA ARG A 105 -32.53 -14.88 30.99
C ARG A 105 -31.24 -15.67 30.73
N THR A 106 -30.96 -16.01 29.48
CA THR A 106 -29.92 -16.97 29.12
C THR A 106 -28.59 -16.30 28.76
N LEU A 107 -28.61 -15.11 28.15
CA LEU A 107 -27.39 -14.39 27.74
C LEU A 107 -26.35 -14.17 28.85
N PRO A 108 -26.69 -13.69 30.05
CA PRO A 108 -25.69 -13.47 31.11
C PRO A 108 -24.98 -14.76 31.54
N ARG A 109 -25.62 -15.92 31.34
CA ARG A 109 -25.06 -17.22 31.72
C ARG A 109 -24.09 -17.74 30.65
N GLU A 110 -24.37 -17.46 29.38
CA GLU A 110 -23.57 -17.95 28.25
C GLU A 110 -22.41 -17.01 27.90
N LEU A 111 -22.61 -15.69 28.02
CA LEU A 111 -21.61 -14.66 27.67
C LEU A 111 -21.07 -13.90 28.89
N GLY A 112 -21.43 -14.31 30.11
CA GLY A 112 -20.94 -13.70 31.34
C GLY A 112 -21.28 -12.20 31.43
N PRO A 113 -20.31 -11.34 31.82
CA PRO A 113 -20.51 -9.88 31.92
C PRO A 113 -21.02 -9.23 30.63
N GLU A 114 -20.55 -9.66 29.45
CA GLU A 114 -20.99 -9.13 28.16
C GLU A 114 -22.47 -9.46 27.92
N GLY A 115 -22.88 -10.68 28.29
CA GLY A 115 -24.27 -11.12 28.26
C GLY A 115 -25.17 -10.29 29.17
N ALA A 116 -24.69 -9.89 30.34
CA ALA A 116 -25.41 -9.00 31.25
C ALA A 116 -25.57 -7.58 30.70
N VAL A 117 -24.56 -7.05 29.98
CA VAL A 117 -24.67 -5.77 29.27
C VAL A 117 -25.74 -5.84 28.18
N LEU A 118 -25.74 -6.91 27.37
CA LEU A 118 -26.76 -7.12 26.32
C LEU A 118 -28.16 -7.29 26.92
N GLU A 119 -28.29 -8.04 28.01
CA GLU A 119 -29.54 -8.23 28.74
C GLU A 119 -30.14 -6.90 29.21
N TRP A 120 -29.33 -6.03 29.83
CA TRP A 120 -29.75 -4.70 30.23
C TRP A 120 -30.16 -3.82 29.04
N ALA A 121 -29.42 -3.92 27.93
CA ALA A 121 -29.71 -3.14 26.73
C ALA A 121 -31.10 -3.50 26.15
N LEU A 122 -31.55 -4.74 26.33
CA LEU A 122 -32.85 -5.23 25.86
C LEU A 122 -34.04 -4.88 26.78
N GLU A 123 -33.83 -4.16 27.89
CA GLU A 123 -34.93 -3.80 28.79
C GLU A 123 -35.80 -2.60 28.32
N PRO A 124 -37.13 -2.65 28.50
CA PRO A 124 -37.94 -3.74 29.06
C PRO A 124 -38.23 -4.87 28.04
N ALA A 125 -38.60 -6.05 28.53
CA ALA A 125 -39.05 -7.15 27.67
C ALA A 125 -40.38 -6.81 27.00
N ASP A 126 -40.31 -6.26 25.80
CA ASP A 126 -41.45 -6.07 24.91
C ASP A 126 -41.31 -6.88 23.63
N ASP A 127 -42.40 -6.90 22.86
CA ASP A 127 -42.61 -7.77 21.69
C ASP A 127 -41.81 -7.31 20.45
N LYS A 128 -40.62 -6.71 20.65
CA LYS A 128 -39.79 -6.17 19.57
C LYS A 128 -38.29 -6.44 19.71
N GLY A 129 -37.81 -6.92 20.86
CA GLY A 129 -36.40 -7.27 21.05
C GLY A 129 -35.42 -6.15 20.63
N PRO A 130 -34.31 -6.45 19.93
CA PRO A 130 -33.36 -5.45 19.43
C PRO A 130 -33.96 -4.43 18.46
N SER A 131 -35.04 -4.76 17.76
CA SER A 131 -35.78 -3.83 16.90
C SER A 131 -36.58 -2.78 17.68
N ASN A 132 -36.73 -2.93 19.00
CA ASN A 132 -37.32 -1.90 19.83
C ASN A 132 -36.49 -0.60 19.79
N PRO A 133 -37.10 0.58 19.55
CA PRO A 133 -36.35 1.84 19.47
C PRO A 133 -35.55 2.18 20.73
N LYS A 134 -36.03 1.80 21.92
CA LYS A 134 -35.35 2.02 23.20
C LYS A 134 -34.19 1.03 23.37
N ALA A 135 -34.40 -0.24 23.07
CA ALA A 135 -33.34 -1.25 23.13
C ALA A 135 -32.23 -0.93 22.13
N ARG A 136 -32.61 -0.58 20.90
CA ARG A 136 -31.67 -0.14 19.87
C ARG A 136 -30.81 1.04 20.33
N ARG A 137 -31.39 2.08 20.92
CA ARG A 137 -30.62 3.21 21.46
C ARG A 137 -29.61 2.78 22.54
N ARG A 138 -29.98 1.82 23.40
CA ARG A 138 -29.06 1.27 24.42
C ARG A 138 -27.94 0.46 23.80
N LEU A 139 -28.23 -0.39 22.82
CA LEU A 139 -27.21 -1.14 22.07
C LEU A 139 -26.25 -0.18 21.34
N GLU A 140 -26.79 0.86 20.69
CA GLU A 140 -25.99 1.91 20.06
C GLU A 140 -25.13 2.65 21.10
N ALA A 141 -25.65 2.91 22.30
CA ALA A 141 -24.88 3.50 23.39
C ALA A 141 -23.76 2.58 23.90
N VAL A 142 -23.97 1.27 23.99
CA VAL A 142 -22.91 0.30 24.35
C VAL A 142 -21.73 0.44 23.38
N LEU A 143 -22.01 0.49 22.07
CA LEU A 143 -20.97 0.69 21.07
C LEU A 143 -20.33 2.07 21.15
N VAL A 144 -21.13 3.14 21.11
CA VAL A 144 -20.65 4.53 21.02
C VAL A 144 -19.89 4.94 22.28
N ARG A 145 -20.41 4.62 23.47
CA ARG A 145 -19.77 4.97 24.75
C ARG A 145 -18.64 4.01 25.09
N GLY A 146 -18.72 2.74 24.70
CA GLY A 146 -17.61 1.79 24.85
C GLY A 146 -16.35 2.21 24.11
N LEU A 147 -16.48 2.78 22.90
CA LEU A 147 -15.36 3.40 22.18
C LEU A 147 -14.73 4.57 22.97
N LEU A 148 -15.50 5.23 23.84
CA LEU A 148 -14.98 6.27 24.72
C LEU A 148 -14.25 5.71 25.93
N PHE A 149 -14.74 4.61 26.47
CA PHE A 149 -14.17 3.92 27.62
C PHE A 149 -12.86 3.19 27.29
N GLU A 150 -12.62 2.85 26.02
CA GLU A 150 -11.32 2.28 25.60
C GLU A 150 -10.16 3.29 25.74
N MET A 151 -10.46 4.58 25.63
CA MET A 151 -9.45 5.61 25.85
C MET A 151 -8.98 5.56 27.31
N ASP A 152 -7.71 5.89 27.56
CA ASP A 152 -7.08 5.99 28.89
C ASP A 152 -7.73 7.11 29.73
N THR A 153 -8.97 6.86 30.13
CA THR A 153 -9.90 7.80 30.72
C THR A 153 -9.80 7.73 32.24
N PRO A 154 -9.91 8.87 32.94
CA PRO A 154 -9.88 8.86 34.40
C PRO A 154 -11.05 8.05 34.97
N GLU A 155 -10.82 7.39 36.12
CA GLU A 155 -11.80 6.54 36.82
C GLU A 155 -13.16 7.22 37.08
N ASN A 156 -13.19 8.56 37.12
CA ASN A 156 -14.39 9.37 37.32
C ASN A 156 -14.80 10.13 36.06
N LEU A 157 -15.36 9.41 35.08
CA LEU A 157 -15.94 10.03 33.89
C LEU A 157 -17.22 10.82 34.21
N PRO A 158 -17.46 11.99 33.57
CA PRO A 158 -18.71 12.72 33.73
C PRO A 158 -19.91 11.89 33.26
N SER A 159 -21.07 12.04 33.92
CA SER A 159 -22.33 11.39 33.48
C SER A 159 -22.73 11.72 32.05
N SER A 160 -22.28 12.84 31.47
CA SER A 160 -22.50 13.15 30.05
C SER A 160 -21.79 12.17 29.10
N VAL A 161 -20.66 11.59 29.52
CA VAL A 161 -19.91 10.57 28.78
C VAL A 161 -20.58 9.21 28.91
N TRP A 162 -21.16 8.88 30.05
CA TRP A 162 -21.94 7.66 30.25
C TRP A 162 -23.26 7.66 29.47
N GLY A 163 -23.95 8.80 29.40
CA GLY A 163 -25.20 8.94 28.65
C GLY A 163 -26.26 7.93 29.10
N GLU A 164 -26.79 7.15 28.16
CA GLU A 164 -27.77 6.10 28.43
C GLU A 164 -27.23 5.00 29.36
N LEU A 165 -25.92 4.74 29.35
CA LEU A 165 -25.27 3.72 30.17
C LEU A 165 -25.13 4.13 31.64
N ASP A 166 -25.40 5.40 31.97
CA ASP A 166 -25.35 5.90 33.35
C ASP A 166 -26.29 5.10 34.26
N ALA A 167 -27.44 4.67 33.71
CA ALA A 167 -28.43 3.84 34.38
C ALA A 167 -28.01 2.36 34.56
N MET A 168 -26.89 1.93 33.98
CA MET A 168 -26.30 0.61 34.28
C MET A 168 -25.59 0.61 35.64
N ARG A 169 -25.14 1.78 36.09
CA ARG A 169 -24.42 1.94 37.36
C ARG A 169 -25.40 1.63 38.50
N GLY A 170 -25.18 0.52 39.20
CA GLY A 170 -26.07 0.03 40.26
C GLY A 170 -27.29 -0.76 39.78
N ALA A 171 -27.35 -1.17 38.50
CA ALA A 171 -28.37 -2.10 38.02
C ALA A 171 -28.18 -3.48 38.67
N ARG A 172 -29.25 -4.07 39.21
CA ARG A 172 -29.17 -5.37 39.94
C ARG A 172 -28.66 -6.52 39.08
N SER A 173 -28.82 -6.46 37.75
CA SER A 173 -28.31 -7.48 36.82
C SER A 173 -26.79 -7.38 36.57
N LEU A 174 -26.16 -6.27 36.98
CA LEU A 174 -24.75 -5.96 36.77
C LEU A 174 -24.11 -5.54 38.11
N ASP A 175 -23.72 -6.53 38.93
CA ASP A 175 -22.96 -6.31 40.17
C ASP A 175 -21.46 -6.11 39.87
N LEU A 176 -21.15 -5.10 39.04
CA LEU A 176 -19.80 -4.77 38.61
C LEU A 176 -19.42 -3.37 39.11
N ARG A 177 -18.15 -3.20 39.50
CA ARG A 177 -17.58 -1.86 39.75
C ARG A 177 -17.47 -1.10 38.43
N ASP A 178 -17.58 0.23 38.48
CA ASP A 178 -17.55 1.10 37.29
C ASP A 178 -16.36 0.82 36.37
N GLU A 179 -15.15 0.65 36.90
CA GLU A 179 -13.95 0.28 36.12
C GLU A 179 -14.12 -1.03 35.34
N THR A 180 -14.67 -2.06 35.99
CA THR A 180 -14.89 -3.37 35.37
C THR A 180 -15.98 -3.28 34.31
N LEU A 181 -17.06 -2.54 34.58
CA LEU A 181 -18.12 -2.30 33.63
C LEU A 181 -17.61 -1.53 32.40
N MET A 182 -16.83 -0.48 32.60
CA MET A 182 -16.19 0.29 31.52
C MET A 182 -15.31 -0.62 30.67
N GLY A 183 -14.47 -1.46 31.29
CA GLY A 183 -13.62 -2.42 30.57
C GLY A 183 -14.41 -3.42 29.73
N VAL A 184 -15.50 -3.98 30.27
CA VAL A 184 -16.39 -4.91 29.53
C VAL A 184 -17.04 -4.21 28.35
N VAL A 185 -17.63 -3.03 28.56
CA VAL A 185 -18.31 -2.27 27.49
C VAL A 185 -17.31 -1.79 26.43
N ALA A 186 -16.09 -1.39 26.82
CA ALA A 186 -15.02 -1.03 25.90
C ALA A 186 -14.61 -2.21 25.02
N GLN A 187 -14.38 -3.39 25.62
CA GLN A 187 -14.01 -4.60 24.88
C GLN A 187 -15.10 -5.01 23.90
N MET A 188 -16.37 -5.00 24.32
CA MET A 188 -17.50 -5.29 23.44
C MET A 188 -17.57 -4.33 22.25
N ALA A 189 -17.32 -3.03 22.48
CA ALA A 189 -17.32 -2.04 21.41
C ALA A 189 -16.19 -2.28 20.40
N VAL A 190 -14.98 -2.60 20.88
CA VAL A 190 -13.82 -2.92 20.04
C VAL A 190 -14.07 -4.19 19.22
N ASP A 191 -14.59 -5.24 19.84
CA ASP A 191 -14.89 -6.52 19.17
C ASP A 191 -16.04 -6.42 18.16
N ALA A 192 -16.97 -5.48 18.37
CA ALA A 192 -18.05 -5.22 17.43
C ALA A 192 -17.56 -4.58 16.12
N LEU A 193 -16.44 -3.84 16.18
CA LEU A 193 -15.92 -3.10 15.04
C LEU A 193 -15.63 -4.02 13.84
N PRO A 194 -14.82 -5.10 13.92
CA PRO A 194 -14.55 -5.98 12.77
C PRO A 194 -15.84 -6.45 12.06
N SER A 195 -16.82 -6.93 12.83
CA SER A 195 -18.10 -7.45 12.31
C SER A 195 -18.98 -6.39 11.65
N LEU A 196 -18.93 -5.14 12.11
CA LEU A 196 -19.70 -4.04 11.52
C LEU A 196 -19.13 -3.52 10.19
N GLY A 197 -17.82 -3.67 9.94
CA GLY A 197 -17.16 -3.11 8.75
C GLY A 197 -17.53 -1.63 8.48
N ALA A 198 -17.82 -1.25 7.23
CA ALA A 198 -18.19 0.12 6.90
C ALA A 198 -19.43 0.66 7.67
N LYS A 199 -20.30 -0.22 8.17
CA LYS A 199 -21.49 0.17 8.96
C LYS A 199 -21.14 0.78 10.32
N ALA A 200 -19.90 0.67 10.79
CA ALA A 200 -19.47 1.29 12.05
C ALA A 200 -19.27 2.81 11.98
N ASN A 201 -19.13 3.38 10.77
CA ASN A 201 -18.75 4.79 10.59
C ASN A 201 -19.68 5.79 11.33
N PRO A 202 -21.02 5.65 11.30
CA PRO A 202 -21.90 6.55 12.03
C PRO A 202 -21.65 6.53 13.54
N TYR A 203 -21.33 5.36 14.11
CA TYR A 203 -21.07 5.21 15.54
C TYR A 203 -19.73 5.83 15.95
N LEU A 204 -18.70 5.70 15.10
CA LEU A 204 -17.40 6.37 15.31
C LEU A 204 -17.54 7.89 15.27
N THR A 205 -18.34 8.42 14.33
CA THR A 205 -18.64 9.85 14.26
C THR A 205 -19.42 10.33 15.49
N ALA A 206 -20.40 9.55 15.97
CA ALA A 206 -21.13 9.87 17.19
C ALA A 206 -20.22 9.87 18.42
N ALA A 207 -19.36 8.87 18.55
CA ALA A 207 -18.38 8.77 19.64
C ALA A 207 -17.42 9.98 19.60
N GLU A 208 -16.89 10.32 18.43
CA GLU A 208 -16.02 11.49 18.28
C GLU A 208 -16.73 12.80 18.64
N SER A 209 -17.99 12.98 18.24
CA SER A 209 -18.77 14.17 18.58
C SER A 209 -18.94 14.33 20.09
N ILE A 210 -19.15 13.23 20.81
CA ILE A 210 -19.23 13.24 22.27
C ILE A 210 -17.86 13.54 22.87
N ALA A 211 -16.81 12.87 22.38
CA ALA A 211 -15.45 13.05 22.85
C ALA A 211 -15.00 14.52 22.74
N ARG A 212 -15.27 15.18 21.61
CA ARG A 212 -14.96 16.61 21.41
C ARG A 212 -15.68 17.53 22.38
N LYS A 213 -16.90 17.17 22.80
CA LYS A 213 -17.75 17.98 23.68
C LYS A 213 -17.40 17.80 25.15
N ASP A 214 -17.21 16.55 25.57
CA ASP A 214 -17.24 16.16 26.98
C ASP A 214 -15.87 15.68 27.51
N LEU A 215 -14.87 15.45 26.65
CA LEU A 215 -13.54 14.99 27.05
C LEU A 215 -12.43 16.02 26.72
N PRO A 216 -11.35 16.08 27.53
CA PRO A 216 -10.17 16.87 27.21
C PRO A 216 -9.51 16.43 25.88
N PRO A 217 -9.00 17.37 25.06
CA PRO A 217 -8.33 17.04 23.81
C PRO A 217 -7.16 16.06 23.95
N ALA A 218 -6.46 16.07 25.07
CA ALA A 218 -5.34 15.15 25.31
C ALA A 218 -5.73 13.67 25.31
N LEU A 219 -7.00 13.34 25.59
CA LEU A 219 -7.50 11.96 25.63
C LEU A 219 -7.89 11.46 24.25
N TYR A 220 -8.83 12.14 23.59
CA TYR A 220 -9.39 11.65 22.32
C TYR A 220 -8.40 11.72 21.15
N ARG A 221 -7.41 12.61 21.23
CA ARG A 221 -6.32 12.69 20.25
C ARG A 221 -5.38 11.48 20.27
N LYS A 222 -5.44 10.65 21.31
CA LYS A 222 -4.67 9.40 21.43
C LYS A 222 -5.49 8.15 21.09
N SER A 223 -6.77 8.31 20.74
CA SER A 223 -7.62 7.16 20.42
C SER A 223 -7.09 6.39 19.20
N LYS A 224 -7.11 5.05 19.29
CA LYS A 224 -6.73 4.15 18.18
C LYS A 224 -7.86 3.86 17.21
N TYR A 225 -9.08 4.34 17.51
CA TYR A 225 -10.29 3.99 16.76
C TYR A 225 -10.98 5.23 16.19
N LEU A 226 -10.92 6.37 16.89
CA LEU A 226 -11.58 7.60 16.46
C LEU A 226 -10.82 8.28 15.31
N PRO A 227 -11.52 8.82 14.29
CA PRO A 227 -10.90 9.56 13.18
C PRO A 227 -9.94 10.69 13.62
N LEU A 228 -10.28 11.42 14.68
CA LEU A 228 -9.45 12.51 15.21
C LEU A 228 -8.16 12.03 15.89
N GLY A 229 -8.15 10.79 16.40
CA GLY A 229 -6.92 10.13 16.87
C GLY A 229 -5.96 9.91 15.72
N LEU A 230 -6.45 9.33 14.61
CA LEU A 230 -5.70 9.19 13.37
C LEU A 230 -5.17 10.54 12.85
N GLU A 231 -6.02 11.57 12.82
CA GLU A 231 -5.61 12.92 12.38
C GLU A 231 -4.47 13.48 13.24
N THR A 232 -4.56 13.31 14.57
CA THR A 232 -3.50 13.74 15.48
C THR A 232 -2.21 12.97 15.23
N THR A 233 -2.28 11.65 15.04
CA THR A 233 -1.08 10.85 14.73
C THR A 233 -0.46 11.29 13.39
N CYS A 234 -1.28 11.54 12.37
CA CYS A 234 -0.83 12.08 11.09
C CYS A 234 -0.11 13.43 11.25
N ASP A 235 -0.71 14.37 11.98
CA ASP A 235 -0.14 15.70 12.24
C ASP A 235 1.19 15.61 13.02
N ALA A 236 1.24 14.76 14.05
CA ALA A 236 2.44 14.55 14.84
C ALA A 236 3.59 13.96 14.00
N LEU A 237 3.28 13.04 13.08
CA LEU A 237 4.28 12.48 12.16
C LEU A 237 4.75 13.53 11.14
N ALA A 238 3.85 14.35 10.60
CA ALA A 238 4.19 15.45 9.70
C ALA A 238 5.17 16.44 10.37
N GLU A 239 4.87 16.85 11.61
CA GLU A 239 5.72 17.75 12.40
C GLU A 239 7.08 17.16 12.70
N ARG A 240 7.14 15.88 13.12
CA ARG A 240 8.42 15.19 13.38
C ARG A 240 9.31 15.16 12.14
N MET A 241 8.73 14.81 10.99
CA MET A 241 9.46 14.77 9.72
C MET A 241 9.92 16.16 9.28
N ALA A 242 9.07 17.18 9.42
CA ALA A 242 9.46 18.56 9.15
C ALA A 242 10.58 19.03 10.09
N GLY A 243 10.54 18.64 11.36
CA GLY A 243 11.59 18.86 12.35
C GLY A 243 12.91 18.12 12.08
N GLY A 244 12.98 17.29 11.03
CA GLY A 244 14.20 16.59 10.62
C GLY A 244 14.36 15.20 11.22
N GLN A 245 13.35 14.68 11.93
CA GLN A 245 13.36 13.33 12.45
C GLN A 245 12.91 12.33 11.39
N SER A 246 13.58 11.19 11.32
CA SER A 246 13.12 10.07 10.50
C SER A 246 11.94 9.36 11.15
N VAL A 247 11.11 8.74 10.31
CA VAL A 247 9.94 7.96 10.72
C VAL A 247 10.05 6.57 10.09
N ALA A 248 9.90 5.52 10.89
CA ALA A 248 9.95 4.13 10.44
C ALA A 248 8.70 3.75 9.60
N SER A 249 8.82 2.73 8.74
CA SER A 249 7.69 2.24 7.92
C SER A 249 6.53 1.74 8.75
N VAL A 250 6.81 1.08 9.89
CA VAL A 250 5.77 0.55 10.80
C VAL A 250 4.78 1.62 11.24
N ALA A 251 5.23 2.86 11.47
CA ALA A 251 4.34 3.96 11.84
C ALA A 251 3.35 4.31 10.72
N ILE A 252 3.77 4.21 9.45
CA ILE A 252 2.88 4.42 8.29
C ILE A 252 1.93 3.22 8.11
N ASP A 253 2.40 2.01 8.37
CA ASP A 253 1.58 0.80 8.29
C ASP A 253 0.50 0.80 9.38
N GLU A 254 0.80 1.31 10.57
CA GLU A 254 -0.19 1.58 11.63
C GLU A 254 -1.27 2.59 11.19
N LEU A 255 -0.89 3.68 10.49
CA LEU A 255 -1.88 4.61 9.93
C LEU A 255 -2.78 3.93 8.90
N ARG A 256 -2.21 3.07 8.05
CA ARG A 256 -2.96 2.33 7.01
C ARG A 256 -3.89 1.27 7.61
N ALA A 257 -3.49 0.65 8.71
CA ALA A 257 -4.30 -0.31 9.44
C ALA A 257 -5.44 0.35 10.23
N HIS A 258 -5.37 1.67 10.46
CA HIS A 258 -6.43 2.41 11.14
C HIS A 258 -7.72 2.36 10.33
N ARG A 259 -8.86 2.14 10.99
CA ARG A 259 -10.15 1.98 10.31
C ARG A 259 -10.58 3.21 9.50
N ALA A 260 -10.29 4.40 10.02
CA ALA A 260 -10.53 5.66 9.33
C ALA A 260 -9.55 5.96 8.18
N ALA A 261 -8.55 5.10 7.92
CA ALA A 261 -7.52 5.33 6.89
C ALA A 261 -8.11 5.57 5.51
N GLY A 262 -9.21 4.89 5.15
CA GLY A 262 -9.88 5.10 3.86
C GLY A 262 -10.33 6.54 3.61
N THR A 263 -10.71 7.27 4.68
CA THR A 263 -11.09 8.69 4.58
C THR A 263 -9.89 9.65 4.61
N ALA A 264 -8.72 9.14 4.97
CA ALA A 264 -7.47 9.90 5.08
C ALA A 264 -6.39 9.37 4.12
N SER A 265 -6.76 8.64 3.07
CA SER A 265 -5.82 7.94 2.19
C SER A 265 -4.82 8.89 1.56
N ASP A 266 -5.28 10.05 1.06
CA ASP A 266 -4.40 11.05 0.45
C ASP A 266 -3.41 11.65 1.47
N LYS A 267 -3.85 11.85 2.72
CA LYS A 267 -2.99 12.32 3.83
C LYS A 267 -1.90 11.28 4.13
N ILE A 268 -2.29 10.01 4.24
CA ILE A 268 -1.38 8.90 4.52
C ILE A 268 -0.39 8.70 3.37
N ASP A 269 -0.82 8.89 2.11
CA ASP A 269 0.06 8.86 0.94
C ASP A 269 1.14 9.94 1.02
N VAL A 270 0.78 11.18 1.41
CA VAL A 270 1.75 12.27 1.61
C VAL A 270 2.76 11.87 2.69
N LEU A 271 2.27 11.41 3.85
CA LEU A 271 3.11 11.01 4.98
C LEU A 271 4.03 9.84 4.63
N ASN A 272 3.57 8.89 3.82
CA ASN A 272 4.37 7.77 3.36
C ASN A 272 5.59 8.25 2.53
N GLN A 273 5.37 9.18 1.58
CA GLN A 273 6.49 9.73 0.80
C GLN A 273 7.40 10.63 1.65
N MET A 274 6.83 11.43 2.56
CA MET A 274 7.61 12.22 3.52
C MET A 274 8.48 11.33 4.40
N ALA A 275 7.98 10.18 4.87
CA ALA A 275 8.71 9.26 5.74
C ALA A 275 9.85 8.57 4.99
N ARG A 276 9.64 8.20 3.72
CA ARG A 276 10.70 7.68 2.86
C ARG A 276 11.82 8.71 2.66
N LEU A 277 11.44 9.97 2.41
CA LEU A 277 12.39 11.05 2.19
C LEU A 277 13.13 11.48 3.47
N SER A 278 12.45 11.49 4.63
CA SER A 278 13.08 11.82 5.91
C SER A 278 14.13 10.80 6.33
N ARG A 279 13.87 9.49 6.12
CA ARG A 279 14.88 8.43 6.33
C ARG A 279 16.09 8.60 5.43
N TRP A 280 15.89 8.96 4.16
CA TRP A 280 17.01 9.22 3.27
C TRP A 280 17.81 10.45 3.71
N LEU A 281 17.14 11.54 4.11
CA LEU A 281 17.81 12.75 4.61
C LEU A 281 18.67 12.49 5.85
N GLU A 282 18.17 11.71 6.80
CA GLU A 282 18.95 11.29 7.97
C GLU A 282 20.19 10.48 7.57
N SER A 283 20.03 9.51 6.66
CA SER A 283 21.15 8.71 6.14
C SER A 283 22.15 9.56 5.35
N ALA A 284 21.68 10.53 4.56
CA ALA A 284 22.52 11.41 3.76
C ALA A 284 23.37 12.35 4.63
N ALA A 285 22.80 12.83 5.74
CA ALA A 285 23.53 13.67 6.70
C ALA A 285 24.68 12.92 7.41
N GLN A 286 24.62 11.58 7.45
CA GLN A 286 25.65 10.72 8.06
C GLN A 286 26.62 10.14 7.03
N ALA A 287 26.36 10.33 5.73
CA ALA A 287 27.18 9.75 4.68
C ALA A 287 28.54 10.46 4.59
N THR A 288 29.62 9.69 4.56
CA THR A 288 30.96 10.21 4.25
C THR A 288 31.10 10.42 2.75
N GLU A 289 31.78 11.49 2.35
CA GLU A 289 32.10 11.73 0.94
C GLU A 289 32.90 10.56 0.35
N ALA A 290 32.42 10.04 -0.79
CA ALA A 290 33.15 9.04 -1.54
C ALA A 290 34.29 9.71 -2.33
N ASN A 291 35.44 9.03 -2.38
CA ASN A 291 36.65 9.56 -3.06
C ASN A 291 36.86 8.98 -4.47
N ASP A 292 35.98 8.08 -4.92
CA ASP A 292 36.06 7.45 -6.22
C ASP A 292 34.72 7.42 -6.94
N VAL A 293 34.79 7.43 -8.27
CA VAL A 293 33.65 7.58 -9.18
C VAL A 293 32.69 6.40 -9.07
N ARG A 294 33.22 5.18 -8.93
CA ARG A 294 32.40 3.97 -8.86
C ARG A 294 31.53 4.00 -7.62
N THR A 295 32.11 4.34 -6.47
CA THR A 295 31.38 4.46 -5.20
C THR A 295 30.31 5.55 -5.29
N HIS A 296 30.59 6.69 -5.91
CA HIS A 296 29.57 7.73 -6.16
C HIS A 296 28.41 7.23 -7.01
N VAL A 297 28.69 6.57 -8.14
CA VAL A 297 27.65 6.04 -9.04
C VAL A 297 26.81 4.98 -8.31
N GLN A 298 27.45 4.02 -7.63
CA GLN A 298 26.75 2.98 -6.88
C GLN A 298 25.92 3.55 -5.72
N HIS A 299 26.45 4.54 -5.00
CA HIS A 299 25.71 5.23 -3.95
C HIS A 299 24.47 5.94 -4.50
N TYR A 300 24.58 6.60 -5.67
CA TYR A 300 23.44 7.19 -6.34
C TYR A 300 22.41 6.13 -6.75
N GLN A 301 22.84 5.02 -7.36
CA GLN A 301 21.96 3.92 -7.76
C GLN A 301 21.19 3.32 -6.56
N ARG A 302 21.86 3.15 -5.41
CA ARG A 302 21.29 2.54 -4.20
C ARG A 302 20.40 3.47 -3.40
N HIS A 303 20.74 4.75 -3.33
CA HIS A 303 20.13 5.68 -2.37
C HIS A 303 19.61 6.95 -3.05
N GLY A 304 20.43 7.62 -3.85
CA GLY A 304 20.09 8.91 -4.46
C GLY A 304 18.91 8.83 -5.44
N ALA A 305 18.92 7.85 -6.34
CA ALA A 305 17.86 7.68 -7.32
C ALA A 305 16.50 7.32 -6.68
N PHE A 306 16.52 6.58 -5.58
CA PHE A 306 15.33 6.32 -4.76
C PHE A 306 14.79 7.61 -4.13
N ALA A 307 15.67 8.48 -3.65
CA ALA A 307 15.28 9.77 -3.08
C ALA A 307 14.65 10.68 -4.13
N ASP A 308 15.26 10.75 -5.32
CA ASP A 308 14.75 11.51 -6.46
C ASP A 308 13.36 10.98 -6.89
N LEU A 309 13.18 9.66 -6.98
CA LEU A 309 11.88 9.03 -7.25
C LEU A 309 10.85 9.36 -6.16
N THR A 310 11.26 9.29 -4.89
CA THR A 310 10.40 9.60 -3.74
C THR A 310 9.98 11.07 -3.76
N ALA A 311 10.88 11.99 -4.11
CA ALA A 311 10.57 13.42 -4.24
C ALA A 311 9.59 13.67 -5.40
N ALA A 312 9.76 12.99 -6.55
CA ALA A 312 8.80 13.04 -7.65
C ALA A 312 7.41 12.52 -7.23
N HIS A 313 7.36 11.41 -6.49
CA HIS A 313 6.12 10.87 -5.95
C HIS A 313 5.48 11.83 -4.94
N LEU A 314 6.24 12.42 -4.04
CA LEU A 314 5.73 13.41 -3.09
C LEU A 314 5.09 14.59 -3.82
N ARG A 315 5.76 15.18 -4.81
CA ARG A 315 5.20 16.26 -5.65
C ARG A 315 3.90 15.84 -6.34
N ARG A 316 3.83 14.62 -6.90
CA ARG A 316 2.61 14.10 -7.53
C ARG A 316 1.46 13.96 -6.53
N VAL A 317 1.75 13.44 -5.32
CA VAL A 317 0.73 13.29 -4.28
C VAL A 317 0.25 14.67 -3.80
N LEU A 318 1.14 15.66 -3.62
CA LEU A 318 0.78 17.04 -3.28
C LEU A 318 -0.10 17.73 -4.35
N GLY A 319 -0.03 17.27 -5.61
CA GLY A 319 -0.95 17.71 -6.66
C GLY A 319 -2.40 17.25 -6.48
N ARG A 320 -2.65 16.25 -5.61
CA ARG A 320 -3.99 15.68 -5.35
C ARG A 320 -4.62 16.15 -4.03
N THR A 321 -3.84 16.71 -3.11
CA THR A 321 -4.30 17.13 -1.78
C THR A 321 -3.53 18.35 -1.30
N THR A 322 -4.16 19.21 -0.49
CA THR A 322 -3.51 20.36 0.18
C THR A 322 -2.89 20.02 1.53
N SER A 323 -3.05 18.78 1.98
CA SER A 323 -2.59 18.35 3.31
C SER A 323 -1.06 18.39 3.40
N TYR A 324 -0.56 18.94 4.51
CA TYR A 324 0.87 19.00 4.85
C TYR A 324 1.77 19.70 3.82
N HIS A 325 1.22 20.55 2.94
CA HIS A 325 1.98 21.30 1.94
C HIS A 325 3.22 22.03 2.52
N PRO A 326 3.11 22.82 3.61
CA PRO A 326 4.27 23.51 4.18
C PRO A 326 5.36 22.53 4.64
N HIS A 327 4.97 21.47 5.36
CA HIS A 327 5.88 20.43 5.86
C HIS A 327 6.59 19.70 4.72
N ALA A 328 5.83 19.22 3.73
CA ALA A 328 6.34 18.50 2.59
C ALA A 328 7.26 19.36 1.71
N ASN A 329 6.91 20.63 1.47
CA ASN A 329 7.76 21.57 0.74
C ASN A 329 9.07 21.88 1.49
N GLY A 330 9.02 21.93 2.83
CA GLY A 330 10.23 22.04 3.66
C GLY A 330 11.16 20.83 3.48
N LEU A 331 10.61 19.61 3.45
CA LEU A 331 11.39 18.39 3.17
C LEU A 331 11.98 18.41 1.76
N LEU A 332 11.19 18.78 0.74
CA LEU A 332 11.66 18.86 -0.65
C LEU A 332 12.83 19.83 -0.78
N LYS A 333 12.80 20.99 -0.12
CA LYS A 333 13.94 21.93 -0.12
C LYS A 333 15.20 21.34 0.51
N ARG A 334 15.08 20.61 1.62
CA ARG A 334 16.23 19.93 2.24
C ARG A 334 16.79 18.81 1.36
N TRP A 335 15.91 18.05 0.73
CA TRP A 335 16.31 17.01 -0.24
C TRP A 335 17.06 17.62 -1.42
N GLU A 336 16.54 18.72 -1.97
CA GLU A 336 17.16 19.43 -3.09
C GLU A 336 18.57 19.94 -2.72
N ALA A 337 18.71 20.58 -1.56
CA ALA A 337 20.02 21.02 -1.06
C ALA A 337 21.02 19.84 -0.93
N ALA A 338 20.61 18.76 -0.24
CA ALA A 338 21.46 17.59 -0.06
C ALA A 338 21.84 16.90 -1.38
N ARG A 339 20.93 16.88 -2.37
CA ARG A 339 21.23 16.36 -3.70
C ARG A 339 22.15 17.28 -4.49
N ASN A 340 22.01 18.59 -4.37
CA ASN A 340 22.91 19.56 -4.99
C ASN A 340 24.34 19.41 -4.47
N ASP A 341 24.52 19.26 -3.15
CA ASP A 341 25.84 19.03 -2.55
C ASP A 341 26.49 17.75 -3.10
N GLN A 342 25.71 16.65 -3.20
CA GLN A 342 26.18 15.39 -3.78
C GLN A 342 26.52 15.51 -5.27
N ASN A 343 25.70 16.24 -6.04
CA ASN A 343 25.93 16.46 -7.47
C ASN A 343 27.19 17.29 -7.70
N GLU A 344 27.40 18.33 -6.89
CA GLU A 344 28.58 19.17 -6.95
C GLU A 344 29.85 18.38 -6.59
N ALA A 345 29.81 17.57 -5.53
CA ALA A 345 30.92 16.69 -5.15
C ALA A 345 31.30 15.74 -6.30
N PHE A 346 30.30 15.11 -6.94
CA PHE A 346 30.53 14.24 -8.09
C PHE A 346 31.09 15.00 -9.30
N ALA A 347 30.56 16.20 -9.59
CA ALA A 347 31.02 17.04 -10.69
C ALA A 347 32.48 17.48 -10.49
N ARG A 348 32.85 17.92 -9.28
CA ARG A 348 34.23 18.29 -8.93
C ARG A 348 35.18 17.09 -9.05
N LEU A 349 34.77 15.91 -8.57
CA LEU A 349 35.55 14.68 -8.70
C LEU A 349 35.80 14.35 -10.17
N LEU A 350 34.75 14.37 -11.00
CA LEU A 350 34.86 14.05 -12.41
C LEU A 350 35.72 15.09 -13.16
N ALA A 351 35.55 16.38 -12.87
CA ALA A 351 36.29 17.48 -13.48
C ALA A 351 37.81 17.44 -13.18
N ALA A 352 38.20 16.96 -11.99
CA ALA A 352 39.60 16.91 -11.59
C ALA A 352 40.48 16.07 -12.54
N ASN A 353 39.92 15.00 -13.12
CA ASN A 353 40.58 14.20 -14.15
C ASN A 353 39.57 13.36 -14.94
N TYR A 354 38.80 14.02 -15.81
CA TYR A 354 37.67 13.41 -16.53
C TYR A 354 38.02 12.08 -17.20
N VAL A 355 39.10 12.04 -17.99
CA VAL A 355 39.47 10.82 -18.74
C VAL A 355 39.80 9.66 -17.80
N LYS A 356 40.60 9.90 -16.75
CA LYS A 356 40.93 8.86 -15.76
C LYS A 356 39.69 8.36 -15.03
N HIS A 357 38.83 9.27 -14.62
CA HIS A 357 37.63 8.99 -13.82
C HIS A 357 36.54 8.28 -14.63
N TRP A 358 36.37 8.66 -15.89
CA TRP A 358 35.44 8.02 -16.80
C TRP A 358 35.85 6.57 -17.12
N HIS A 359 37.16 6.30 -17.18
CA HIS A 359 37.74 4.96 -17.36
C HIS A 359 38.16 4.27 -16.06
N ALA A 360 37.59 4.67 -14.92
CA ALA A 360 37.88 4.04 -13.63
C ALA A 360 37.44 2.57 -13.61
N GLU A 361 38.17 1.74 -12.85
CA GLU A 361 37.85 0.32 -12.71
C GLU A 361 36.42 0.10 -12.17
N GLY A 362 35.66 -0.77 -12.83
CA GLY A 362 34.28 -1.08 -12.46
C GLY A 362 33.25 -0.03 -12.88
N VAL A 363 33.65 0.97 -13.67
CA VAL A 363 32.77 1.91 -14.37
C VAL A 363 32.87 1.63 -15.87
N VAL A 364 31.72 1.51 -16.54
CA VAL A 364 31.62 1.25 -17.98
C VAL A 364 31.34 2.56 -18.73
N PRO A 365 32.31 3.14 -19.45
CA PRO A 365 32.03 4.19 -20.43
C PRO A 365 31.02 3.69 -21.47
N LEU A 366 30.03 4.51 -21.86
CA LEU A 366 29.01 4.06 -22.82
C LEU A 366 29.59 3.58 -24.17
N HIS A 367 30.72 4.15 -24.63
CA HIS A 367 31.38 3.68 -25.84
C HIS A 367 32.00 2.27 -25.70
N ARG A 368 32.19 1.78 -24.47
CA ARG A 368 32.68 0.42 -24.16
C ARG A 368 31.59 -0.56 -23.74
N LEU A 369 30.32 -0.14 -23.79
CA LEU A 369 29.17 -0.96 -23.39
C LEU A 369 29.17 -2.32 -24.09
N TRP A 370 29.52 -2.36 -25.37
CA TRP A 370 29.56 -3.62 -26.12
C TRP A 370 30.60 -4.57 -25.58
N GLN A 371 31.83 -4.10 -25.39
CA GLN A 371 32.96 -4.91 -24.94
C GLN A 371 32.76 -5.40 -23.50
N GLU A 372 32.29 -4.52 -22.62
CA GLU A 372 32.27 -4.78 -21.17
C GLU A 372 30.94 -5.35 -20.67
N ALA A 373 29.81 -5.08 -21.34
CA ALA A 373 28.49 -5.55 -20.90
C ALA A 373 27.81 -6.51 -21.90
N VAL A 374 27.85 -6.23 -23.20
CA VAL A 374 27.07 -7.02 -24.18
C VAL A 374 27.79 -8.30 -24.61
N LEU A 375 29.05 -8.23 -25.01
CA LEU A 375 29.80 -9.39 -25.53
C LEU A 375 29.89 -10.56 -24.53
N PRO A 376 30.11 -10.34 -23.21
CA PRO A 376 30.07 -11.43 -22.24
C PRO A 376 28.72 -12.17 -22.20
N ARG A 377 27.61 -11.44 -22.42
CA ARG A 377 26.25 -11.99 -22.47
C ARG A 377 25.97 -12.68 -23.80
N LEU A 378 26.47 -12.11 -24.88
CA LEU A 378 26.34 -12.64 -26.23
C LEU A 378 27.07 -13.97 -26.42
N ALA A 379 28.05 -14.28 -25.57
CA ALA A 379 28.74 -15.56 -25.56
C ALA A 379 27.87 -16.72 -25.02
N ARG A 380 26.79 -16.41 -24.28
CA ARG A 380 25.91 -17.42 -23.63
C ARG A 380 24.49 -17.43 -24.17
N ALA A 381 24.00 -16.30 -24.69
CA ALA A 381 22.66 -16.20 -25.27
C ALA A 381 22.62 -15.09 -26.33
N ARG A 382 21.61 -15.13 -27.20
CA ARG A 382 21.30 -13.99 -28.08
C ARG A 382 20.87 -12.80 -27.21
N VAL A 383 21.20 -11.58 -27.64
CA VAL A 383 21.00 -10.38 -26.80
C VAL A 383 19.97 -9.45 -27.43
N PHE A 384 19.15 -8.85 -26.57
CA PHE A 384 18.30 -7.71 -26.86
C PHE A 384 18.83 -6.48 -26.12
N VAL A 385 19.32 -5.48 -26.85
CA VAL A 385 19.80 -4.21 -26.29
C VAL A 385 18.71 -3.15 -26.40
N VAL A 386 18.30 -2.59 -25.28
CA VAL A 386 17.25 -1.57 -25.20
C VAL A 386 17.89 -0.26 -24.75
N VAL A 387 17.82 0.76 -25.60
CA VAL A 387 18.20 2.14 -25.25
C VAL A 387 16.93 2.93 -24.93
N MET A 388 16.81 3.38 -23.68
CA MET A 388 15.75 4.26 -23.22
C MET A 388 16.25 5.70 -23.32
N ASP A 389 15.84 6.41 -24.37
CA ASP A 389 16.28 7.80 -24.64
C ASP A 389 15.85 8.72 -23.50
N GLY A 390 16.79 9.50 -22.95
CA GLY A 390 16.53 10.46 -21.87
C GLY A 390 16.15 9.85 -20.51
N CYS A 391 16.25 8.53 -20.36
CA CYS A 391 15.80 7.82 -19.16
C CYS A 391 16.77 7.98 -17.98
N SER A 392 16.39 8.81 -17.01
CA SER A 392 17.11 8.90 -15.74
C SER A 392 16.90 7.67 -14.86
N TYR A 393 17.84 7.43 -13.93
CA TYR A 393 17.79 6.28 -13.03
C TYR A 393 16.50 6.21 -12.19
N PRO A 394 15.94 7.33 -11.67
CA PRO A 394 14.64 7.31 -10.96
C PRO A 394 13.48 6.82 -11.83
N VAL A 395 13.45 7.21 -13.11
CA VAL A 395 12.44 6.74 -14.07
C VAL A 395 12.61 5.25 -14.34
N PHE A 396 13.84 4.78 -14.50
CA PHE A 396 14.14 3.36 -14.65
C PHE A 396 13.68 2.55 -13.44
N LEU A 397 13.93 3.00 -12.21
CA LEU A 397 13.46 2.33 -10.99
C LEU A 397 11.94 2.24 -10.92
N ASP A 398 11.23 3.29 -11.34
CA ASP A 398 9.76 3.29 -11.38
C ASP A 398 9.22 2.32 -12.44
N LEU A 399 9.88 2.19 -13.59
CA LEU A 399 9.53 1.19 -14.61
C LEU A 399 9.78 -0.24 -14.12
N VAL A 400 10.91 -0.48 -13.46
CA VAL A 400 11.26 -1.80 -12.89
C VAL A 400 10.23 -2.23 -11.85
N GLU A 401 9.80 -1.33 -10.95
CA GLU A 401 8.79 -1.67 -9.94
C GLU A 401 7.43 -2.00 -10.57
N GLN A 402 7.05 -1.31 -11.66
CA GLN A 402 5.83 -1.60 -12.42
C GLN A 402 5.89 -2.95 -13.14
N LEU A 403 7.05 -3.28 -13.74
CA LEU A 403 7.25 -4.58 -14.38
C LEU A 403 7.28 -5.73 -13.36
N ARG A 404 7.68 -5.45 -12.12
CA ARG A 404 7.73 -6.41 -11.01
C ARG A 404 6.35 -6.65 -10.37
N THR A 405 5.57 -5.60 -10.13
CA THR A 405 4.37 -5.67 -9.28
C THR A 405 3.06 -5.31 -10.00
N GLY A 406 2.04 -6.15 -9.84
CA GLY A 406 0.68 -5.70 -9.52
C GLY A 406 -0.24 -5.16 -10.62
N THR A 407 -0.06 -5.49 -11.91
CA THR A 407 -1.03 -5.19 -12.98
C THR A 407 -1.00 -6.27 -14.07
N ASP A 408 -1.93 -6.24 -15.04
CA ASP A 408 -1.87 -7.07 -16.27
C ASP A 408 -0.56 -6.87 -17.07
N GLU A 409 0.16 -5.78 -16.80
CA GLU A 409 1.44 -5.41 -17.42
C GLU A 409 2.65 -6.02 -16.72
N ALA A 410 2.48 -6.64 -15.54
CA ALA A 410 3.59 -7.25 -14.82
C ALA A 410 4.20 -8.41 -15.62
N LEU A 411 5.52 -8.46 -15.62
CA LEU A 411 6.31 -9.54 -16.22
C LEU A 411 6.82 -10.54 -15.17
N GLY A 412 6.56 -10.28 -13.88
CA GLY A 412 6.96 -11.15 -12.79
C GLY A 412 8.49 -11.24 -12.62
N ILE A 413 9.20 -10.15 -12.95
CA ILE A 413 10.66 -10.10 -12.89
C ILE A 413 11.11 -10.13 -11.42
N GLU A 414 12.04 -11.02 -11.09
CA GLU A 414 12.69 -11.02 -9.79
C GLU A 414 13.97 -10.17 -9.83
N LEU A 415 14.22 -9.42 -8.77
CA LEU A 415 15.44 -8.62 -8.62
C LEU A 415 16.52 -9.49 -8.02
N VAL A 416 17.57 -9.74 -8.80
CA VAL A 416 18.76 -10.49 -8.40
C VAL A 416 19.96 -9.55 -8.44
N HIS A 417 20.88 -9.67 -7.48
CA HIS A 417 22.07 -8.85 -7.46
C HIS A 417 22.91 -9.08 -8.74
N ALA A 418 23.03 -8.06 -9.58
CA ALA A 418 23.53 -8.17 -10.96
C ALA A 418 24.96 -8.73 -11.10
N LEU A 419 25.76 -8.67 -10.02
CA LEU A 419 27.14 -9.16 -10.00
C LEU A 419 27.31 -10.53 -9.32
N GLY A 420 26.31 -11.05 -8.60
CA GLY A 420 26.47 -12.28 -7.80
C GLY A 420 27.57 -12.22 -6.73
N THR A 421 28.17 -11.05 -6.50
CA THR A 421 29.24 -10.78 -5.52
C THR A 421 28.71 -10.17 -4.23
N GLY A 422 27.39 -10.19 -4.01
CA GLY A 422 26.78 -9.67 -2.79
C GLY A 422 27.19 -10.50 -1.57
N THR A 423 27.18 -9.87 -0.40
CA THR A 423 27.21 -10.63 0.86
C THR A 423 25.92 -11.44 1.01
N PRO A 424 25.95 -12.62 1.66
CA PRO A 424 24.73 -13.36 1.97
C PRO A 424 23.73 -12.47 2.72
N GLY A 425 22.59 -12.18 2.09
CA GLY A 425 21.58 -11.22 2.60
C GLY A 425 21.32 -10.03 1.68
N ASP A 426 22.22 -9.70 0.74
CA ASP A 426 21.98 -8.62 -0.23
C ASP A 426 20.88 -8.94 -1.24
N ASP A 427 20.76 -10.22 -1.64
CA ASP A 427 19.65 -10.70 -2.47
C ASP A 427 18.29 -10.63 -1.74
N ALA A 428 18.29 -10.75 -0.40
CA ALA A 428 17.08 -10.64 0.41
C ALA A 428 16.53 -9.20 0.47
N LEU A 429 17.34 -8.21 0.10
CA LEU A 429 16.94 -6.80 0.05
C LEU A 429 16.25 -6.43 -1.28
N GLY A 430 16.25 -7.32 -2.28
CA GLY A 430 15.54 -7.13 -3.55
C GLY A 430 15.91 -5.84 -4.27
N ARG A 431 17.21 -5.50 -4.35
CA ARG A 431 17.67 -4.22 -4.90
C ARG A 431 17.85 -4.27 -6.42
N ALA A 432 17.35 -3.26 -7.12
CA ALA A 432 17.63 -3.04 -8.54
C ALA A 432 18.98 -2.32 -8.73
N GLU A 433 20.08 -3.07 -8.70
CA GLU A 433 21.43 -2.54 -8.94
C GLU A 433 21.90 -2.88 -10.37
N GLY A 434 22.22 -1.85 -11.15
CA GLY A 434 22.74 -1.99 -12.51
C GLY A 434 24.27 -1.96 -12.59
N ILE A 435 24.80 -2.14 -13.79
CA ILE A 435 26.23 -1.89 -14.07
C ILE A 435 26.50 -0.39 -13.94
N PRO A 436 27.49 0.06 -13.15
CA PRO A 436 27.88 1.47 -13.12
C PRO A 436 28.35 1.90 -14.51
N ALA A 437 27.61 2.77 -15.18
CA ALA A 437 27.91 3.23 -16.52
C ALA A 437 27.83 4.76 -16.61
N LEU A 438 28.70 5.36 -17.42
CA LEU A 438 28.78 6.81 -17.58
C LEU A 438 28.72 7.24 -19.05
N ALA A 439 27.79 8.15 -19.33
CA ALA A 439 27.69 8.83 -20.62
C ALA A 439 28.89 9.76 -20.85
N PRO A 440 29.31 9.95 -22.11
CA PRO A 440 30.34 10.93 -22.42
C PRO A 440 29.80 12.36 -22.22
N LEU A 441 30.68 13.31 -21.91
CA LEU A 441 30.36 14.73 -21.88
C LEU A 441 30.64 15.39 -23.24
N PRO A 442 29.72 16.21 -23.78
CA PRO A 442 28.38 16.49 -23.25
C PRO A 442 27.43 15.28 -23.40
N SER A 443 26.55 15.08 -22.42
CA SER A 443 25.60 13.95 -22.36
C SER A 443 24.35 14.23 -23.22
N ILE A 444 24.58 14.39 -24.53
CA ILE A 444 23.53 14.62 -25.53
C ILE A 444 23.32 13.36 -26.38
N THR A 445 22.10 13.17 -26.88
CA THR A 445 21.68 11.99 -27.66
C THR A 445 22.66 11.66 -28.79
N SER A 446 23.00 12.64 -29.62
CA SER A 446 23.89 12.45 -30.77
C SER A 446 25.31 11.96 -30.40
N HIS A 447 25.81 12.34 -29.22
CA HIS A 447 27.13 11.96 -28.72
C HIS A 447 27.05 10.63 -27.94
N ALA A 448 26.15 10.53 -26.97
CA ALA A 448 26.06 9.38 -26.08
C ALA A 448 25.45 8.16 -26.78
N ARG A 449 24.31 8.31 -27.45
CA ARG A 449 23.69 7.23 -28.22
C ARG A 449 24.52 6.86 -29.44
N GLY A 450 25.12 7.86 -30.07
CA GLY A 450 26.11 7.66 -31.13
C GLY A 450 27.28 6.79 -30.65
N SER A 451 27.80 7.05 -29.44
CA SER A 451 28.86 6.26 -28.82
C SER A 451 28.43 4.83 -28.52
N ILE A 452 27.20 4.64 -28.03
CA ILE A 452 26.62 3.31 -27.85
C ILE A 452 26.64 2.59 -29.19
N PHE A 453 25.96 3.08 -30.22
CA PHE A 453 25.82 2.30 -31.46
C PHE A 453 27.12 2.11 -32.23
N LEU A 454 28.03 3.08 -32.18
CA LEU A 454 29.34 2.97 -32.85
C LEU A 454 30.31 2.05 -32.10
N GLY A 455 30.21 1.93 -30.77
CA GLY A 455 31.16 1.17 -29.95
C GLY A 455 32.53 1.85 -29.76
N GLU A 456 32.58 3.15 -30.04
CA GLU A 456 33.69 4.09 -29.86
C GLU A 456 33.12 5.52 -29.83
N LEU A 457 33.94 6.52 -29.50
CA LEU A 457 33.51 7.91 -29.52
C LEU A 457 33.34 8.41 -30.98
N PRO A 458 32.21 9.05 -31.33
CA PRO A 458 32.06 9.71 -32.62
C PRO A 458 33.12 10.81 -32.83
N ALA A 459 33.75 10.84 -34.01
CA ALA A 459 34.81 11.81 -34.33
C ALA A 459 34.34 13.28 -34.32
N ASP A 460 33.03 13.53 -34.47
CA ASP A 460 32.44 14.87 -34.39
C ASP A 460 31.08 14.81 -33.69
N PRO A 461 31.03 15.00 -32.36
CA PRO A 461 29.81 14.86 -31.59
C PRO A 461 28.81 15.98 -31.86
N TRP A 462 29.26 17.14 -32.38
CA TRP A 462 28.41 18.32 -32.61
C TRP A 462 27.86 18.41 -34.03
N LYS A 463 28.45 17.74 -35.01
CA LYS A 463 27.97 17.71 -36.41
C LYS A 463 26.50 17.29 -36.53
N ALA A 464 26.04 16.38 -35.69
CA ALA A 464 24.64 15.94 -35.70
C ALA A 464 23.66 17.02 -35.21
N GLU A 465 24.06 17.80 -34.19
CA GLU A 465 23.26 18.92 -33.64
C GLU A 465 23.28 20.16 -34.53
N THR A 466 24.37 20.39 -35.27
CA THR A 466 24.64 21.64 -35.99
C THR A 466 24.43 21.53 -37.51
N VAL A 467 24.71 20.38 -38.12
CA VAL A 467 24.71 20.20 -39.58
C VAL A 467 23.60 19.24 -40.05
N TRP A 468 23.30 18.19 -39.28
CA TRP A 468 22.37 17.13 -39.69
C TRP A 468 21.02 17.14 -38.95
N ARG A 469 20.62 18.29 -38.40
CA ARG A 469 19.43 18.44 -37.56
C ARG A 469 18.14 17.90 -38.22
N GLU A 470 18.04 17.98 -39.54
CA GLU A 470 16.88 17.53 -40.32
C GLU A 470 16.98 16.09 -40.86
N GLU A 471 18.18 15.57 -41.13
CA GLU A 471 18.37 14.17 -41.56
C GLU A 471 18.43 13.18 -40.38
N GLY A 472 18.86 13.68 -39.23
CA GLY A 472 18.64 13.10 -37.90
C GLY A 472 19.35 11.80 -37.59
N GLU A 473 19.16 11.38 -36.34
CA GLU A 473 19.64 10.12 -35.77
C GLU A 473 19.10 8.88 -36.51
N ARG A 474 17.96 9.04 -37.19
CA ARG A 474 17.34 8.01 -38.03
C ARG A 474 18.27 7.49 -39.13
N LYS A 475 19.14 8.34 -39.70
CA LYS A 475 20.13 7.91 -40.71
C LYS A 475 21.45 7.47 -40.09
N THR A 476 21.89 8.14 -39.02
CA THR A 476 23.25 7.95 -38.48
C THR A 476 23.36 6.74 -37.57
N ASP A 477 22.35 6.43 -36.75
CA ASP A 477 22.40 5.31 -35.80
C ASP A 477 22.47 3.93 -36.48
N PRO A 478 21.71 3.64 -37.55
CA PRO A 478 21.86 2.37 -38.28
C PRO A 478 23.25 2.23 -38.93
N ALA A 479 23.81 3.32 -39.46
CA ALA A 479 25.15 3.31 -40.05
C ALA A 479 26.23 3.04 -39.00
N ARG A 480 26.15 3.72 -37.84
CA ARG A 480 27.04 3.50 -36.69
C ARG A 480 26.94 2.06 -36.18
N PHE A 481 25.73 1.54 -36.03
CA PHE A 481 25.52 0.16 -35.56
C PHE A 481 26.10 -0.89 -36.52
N LYS A 482 26.04 -0.63 -37.82
CA LYS A 482 26.69 -1.46 -38.84
C LYS A 482 28.22 -1.36 -38.78
N GLN A 483 28.77 -0.18 -38.48
CA GLN A 483 30.21 0.07 -38.37
C GLN A 483 30.84 -0.43 -37.07
N ASN A 484 30.02 -0.77 -36.07
CA ASN A 484 30.48 -1.22 -34.76
C ASN A 484 31.37 -2.46 -34.88
N GLN A 485 32.67 -2.24 -34.63
CA GLN A 485 33.70 -3.26 -34.78
C GLN A 485 33.63 -4.33 -33.67
N ALA A 486 33.13 -3.99 -32.47
CA ALA A 486 33.02 -4.93 -31.36
C ALA A 486 32.12 -6.13 -31.69
N LEU A 487 31.14 -5.91 -32.57
CA LEU A 487 30.20 -6.93 -33.00
C LEU A 487 30.72 -7.82 -34.14
N GLY A 488 31.80 -7.45 -34.83
CA GLY A 488 32.44 -8.27 -35.86
C GLY A 488 31.48 -8.71 -36.97
N ALA A 489 31.44 -10.02 -37.27
CA ALA A 489 30.57 -10.61 -38.28
C ALA A 489 29.16 -11.00 -37.77
N ARG A 490 28.82 -10.69 -36.52
CA ARG A 490 27.55 -11.10 -35.92
C ARG A 490 26.35 -10.41 -36.58
N SER A 491 25.29 -11.19 -36.76
CA SER A 491 24.01 -10.74 -37.29
C SER A 491 23.37 -9.73 -36.33
N ARG A 492 22.85 -8.63 -36.88
CA ARG A 492 22.33 -7.53 -36.05
C ARG A 492 21.22 -6.75 -36.73
N ARG A 493 20.23 -6.32 -35.95
CA ARG A 493 19.15 -5.42 -36.38
C ARG A 493 18.91 -4.31 -35.36
N LEU A 494 18.65 -3.09 -35.84
CA LEU A 494 18.31 -1.92 -35.02
C LEU A 494 16.92 -1.42 -35.40
N PHE A 495 16.10 -1.15 -34.39
CA PHE A 495 14.78 -0.54 -34.52
C PHE A 495 14.78 0.83 -33.84
N LEU A 496 14.26 1.85 -34.52
CA LEU A 496 14.11 3.21 -34.01
C LEU A 496 12.62 3.57 -33.90
N LYS A 497 12.31 4.75 -33.33
CA LYS A 497 10.94 5.24 -33.12
C LYS A 497 9.99 5.02 -34.31
N GLY A 498 10.44 5.28 -35.53
CA GLY A 498 9.63 5.10 -36.75
C GLY A 498 9.31 3.63 -37.09
N ASP A 499 10.14 2.69 -36.64
CA ASP A 499 9.99 1.25 -36.87
C ASP A 499 9.09 0.59 -35.82
N LEU A 500 8.68 1.35 -34.79
CA LEU A 500 7.81 0.88 -33.69
C LEU A 500 6.33 1.33 -33.89
N ALA A 501 6.03 2.01 -34.99
CA ALA A 501 4.73 2.63 -35.24
C ALA A 501 3.56 1.63 -35.37
N ASP A 502 3.84 0.38 -35.70
CA ASP A 502 2.88 -0.73 -35.80
C ASP A 502 2.69 -1.49 -34.48
N GLY A 503 3.03 -0.86 -33.34
CA GLY A 503 3.09 -1.54 -32.05
C GLY A 503 4.34 -2.41 -31.89
N GLY A 504 5.34 -2.27 -32.76
CA GLY A 504 6.61 -2.98 -32.71
C GLY A 504 6.53 -4.41 -33.26
N ALA A 505 5.61 -4.70 -34.19
CA ALA A 505 5.43 -6.06 -34.71
C ALA A 505 6.69 -6.56 -35.42
N ALA A 506 7.35 -5.70 -36.21
CA ALA A 506 8.63 -6.02 -36.84
C ALA A 506 9.76 -6.30 -35.82
N LEU A 507 9.79 -5.55 -34.70
CA LEU A 507 10.72 -5.78 -33.60
C LEU A 507 10.45 -7.14 -32.93
N VAL A 508 9.17 -7.44 -32.64
CA VAL A 508 8.76 -8.73 -32.06
C VAL A 508 9.18 -9.90 -32.96
N GLN A 509 8.96 -9.80 -34.27
CA GLN A 509 9.40 -10.82 -35.23
C GLN A 509 10.93 -10.97 -35.25
N ALA A 510 11.67 -9.86 -35.15
CA ALA A 510 13.12 -9.92 -35.09
C ALA A 510 13.64 -10.58 -33.81
N LEU A 511 13.00 -10.32 -32.68
CA LEU A 511 13.33 -10.95 -31.40
C LEU A 511 13.03 -12.46 -31.40
N ALA A 512 11.99 -12.90 -32.09
CA ALA A 512 11.72 -14.33 -32.28
C ALA A 512 12.68 -15.00 -33.27
N GLY A 513 13.30 -14.23 -34.17
CA GLY A 513 14.21 -14.72 -35.21
C GLY A 513 15.63 -15.00 -34.71
N ASP A 514 16.53 -15.22 -35.67
CA ASP A 514 17.87 -15.77 -35.43
C ASP A 514 19.01 -14.75 -35.28
N ASP A 515 18.73 -13.45 -35.29
CA ASP A 515 19.81 -12.47 -35.10
C ASP A 515 20.48 -12.61 -33.74
N ASP A 516 21.80 -12.58 -33.75
CA ASP A 516 22.64 -12.58 -32.55
C ASP A 516 22.27 -11.39 -31.66
N VAL A 517 22.10 -10.21 -32.27
CA VAL A 517 21.80 -8.96 -31.57
C VAL A 517 20.60 -8.26 -32.19
N VAL A 518 19.58 -8.01 -31.39
CA VAL A 518 18.52 -7.05 -31.73
C VAL A 518 18.70 -5.85 -30.81
N ALA A 519 18.65 -4.64 -31.38
CA ALA A 519 18.73 -3.40 -30.64
C ALA A 519 17.50 -2.53 -30.92
N THR A 520 17.04 -1.77 -29.93
CA THR A 520 15.94 -0.81 -30.10
C THR A 520 16.17 0.47 -29.31
N VAL A 521 15.62 1.59 -29.80
CA VAL A 521 15.54 2.87 -29.07
C VAL A 521 14.08 3.20 -28.77
N PHE A 522 13.73 3.30 -27.49
CA PHE A 522 12.43 3.82 -27.06
C PHE A 522 12.58 5.28 -26.63
N ASN A 523 11.83 6.17 -27.27
CA ASN A 523 11.88 7.61 -27.03
C ASN A 523 10.70 8.13 -26.18
N ALA A 524 10.28 7.34 -25.19
CA ALA A 524 9.07 7.65 -24.42
C ALA A 524 9.28 8.70 -23.31
N VAL A 525 10.50 8.84 -22.79
CA VAL A 525 10.80 9.81 -21.72
C VAL A 525 10.82 11.23 -22.28
N ASP A 526 11.48 11.48 -23.41
CA ASP A 526 11.46 12.82 -24.02
C ASP A 526 10.07 13.18 -24.54
N ASP A 527 9.33 12.22 -25.11
CA ASP A 527 7.95 12.45 -25.56
C ASP A 527 7.04 12.89 -24.38
N LEU A 528 7.24 12.30 -23.20
CA LEU A 528 6.52 12.69 -21.98
C LEU A 528 6.89 14.10 -21.50
N ILE A 529 8.16 14.48 -21.67
CA ILE A 529 8.72 15.79 -21.27
C ILE A 529 8.32 16.91 -22.25
N GLY A 530 8.30 16.62 -23.55
CA GLY A 530 8.03 17.58 -24.61
C GLY A 530 6.55 17.94 -24.76
N GLY A 531 5.63 17.13 -24.22
CA GLY A 531 4.22 17.48 -24.10
C GLY A 531 4.02 18.63 -23.12
N HIS A 532 3.10 19.56 -23.42
CA HIS A 532 2.74 20.74 -22.60
C HIS A 532 2.24 20.45 -21.16
N ALA A 533 2.47 19.26 -20.62
CA ALA A 533 2.14 18.85 -19.25
C ALA A 533 3.17 19.37 -18.24
N THR A 534 3.37 20.69 -18.20
CA THR A 534 4.32 21.34 -17.27
C THR A 534 3.83 21.43 -15.83
N GLY A 535 2.60 20.99 -15.54
CA GLY A 535 1.97 21.17 -14.22
C GLY A 535 1.88 19.92 -13.33
N VAL A 536 1.95 18.72 -13.90
CA VAL A 536 1.80 17.46 -13.16
C VAL A 536 2.84 16.48 -13.68
N LEU A 537 3.72 15.97 -12.80
CA LEU A 537 4.70 14.92 -13.10
C LEU A 537 3.95 13.64 -13.49
N THR A 538 3.58 13.54 -14.76
CA THR A 538 2.92 12.35 -15.32
C THR A 538 3.86 11.17 -15.13
N ARG A 539 3.32 10.06 -14.62
CA ARG A 539 4.07 8.82 -14.44
C ARG A 539 4.14 8.11 -15.79
N LEU A 540 5.32 7.68 -16.22
CA LEU A 540 5.46 6.83 -17.40
C LEU A 540 5.10 5.39 -17.02
N ALA A 541 4.05 4.82 -17.62
CA ALA A 541 3.76 3.40 -17.49
C ALA A 541 4.45 2.59 -18.61
N PRO A 542 4.85 1.33 -18.36
CA PRO A 542 5.40 0.46 -19.40
C PRO A 542 4.50 0.29 -20.62
N ALA A 543 3.17 0.24 -20.46
CA ALA A 543 2.22 0.17 -21.58
C ALA A 543 2.15 1.45 -22.43
N ASP A 544 2.52 2.61 -21.88
CA ASP A 544 2.56 3.87 -22.64
C ASP A 544 3.74 3.89 -23.63
N ILE A 545 4.68 2.95 -23.50
CA ILE A 545 5.86 2.83 -24.36
C ILE A 545 5.54 1.86 -25.50
N ALA A 546 5.20 2.41 -26.67
CA ALA A 546 4.78 1.64 -27.84
C ALA A 546 5.77 0.50 -28.17
N GLY A 547 5.28 -0.74 -28.14
CA GLY A 547 6.04 -1.95 -28.45
C GLY A 547 6.96 -2.47 -27.33
N PHE A 548 7.08 -1.78 -26.20
CA PHE A 548 8.00 -2.16 -25.11
C PHE A 548 7.63 -3.48 -24.44
N LEU A 549 6.41 -3.60 -23.91
CA LEU A 549 5.94 -4.84 -23.26
C LEU A 549 5.92 -6.04 -24.23
N PRO A 550 5.37 -5.93 -25.47
CA PRO A 550 5.46 -7.02 -26.44
C PRO A 550 6.90 -7.43 -26.76
N ALA A 551 7.82 -6.47 -26.91
CA ALA A 551 9.23 -6.77 -27.18
C ALA A 551 9.90 -7.51 -26.01
N LEU A 552 9.70 -7.06 -24.77
CA LEU A 552 10.24 -7.77 -23.60
C LEU A 552 9.70 -9.21 -23.51
N ARG A 553 8.40 -9.40 -23.70
CA ARG A 553 7.77 -10.74 -23.70
C ARG A 553 8.36 -11.62 -24.80
N ALA A 554 8.51 -11.11 -26.01
CA ALA A 554 9.10 -11.84 -27.13
C ALA A 554 10.57 -12.19 -26.89
N ALA A 555 11.35 -11.28 -26.32
CA ALA A 555 12.75 -11.50 -25.97
C ALA A 555 12.89 -12.62 -24.92
N PHE A 556 12.09 -12.57 -23.85
CA PHE A 556 12.09 -13.61 -22.80
C PHE A 556 11.65 -14.96 -23.34
N GLN A 557 10.60 -15.01 -24.17
CA GLN A 557 10.14 -16.25 -24.83
C GLN A 557 11.21 -16.86 -25.75
N ALA A 558 11.99 -16.02 -26.43
CA ALA A 558 13.08 -16.45 -27.31
C ALA A 558 14.38 -16.81 -26.56
N GLY A 559 14.38 -16.76 -25.22
CA GLY A 559 15.54 -17.03 -24.38
C GLY A 559 16.66 -16.00 -24.54
N ARG A 560 16.33 -14.76 -24.91
CA ARG A 560 17.31 -13.68 -25.07
C ARG A 560 17.65 -13.07 -23.72
N GLU A 561 18.90 -12.65 -23.57
CA GLU A 561 19.26 -11.73 -22.50
C GLU A 561 18.93 -10.30 -22.87
N VAL A 562 18.26 -9.58 -21.97
CA VAL A 562 17.86 -8.19 -22.17
C VAL A 562 18.81 -7.28 -21.40
N LEU A 563 19.47 -6.36 -22.11
CA LEU A 563 20.28 -5.29 -21.52
C LEU A 563 19.56 -3.96 -21.76
N ILE A 564 19.07 -3.34 -20.69
CA ILE A 564 18.48 -1.99 -20.73
C ILE A 564 19.55 -0.97 -20.34
N THR A 565 19.71 0.06 -21.15
CA THR A 565 20.60 1.20 -20.91
C THR A 565 19.89 2.51 -21.27
N ALA A 566 20.46 3.62 -20.86
CA ALA A 566 20.10 4.95 -21.34
C ALA A 566 21.30 5.57 -22.05
N ASP A 567 21.04 6.52 -22.94
CA ASP A 567 22.07 7.35 -23.55
C ASP A 567 22.39 8.56 -22.66
N HIS A 568 21.37 9.17 -22.08
CA HIS A 568 21.44 10.23 -21.10
C HIS A 568 20.21 10.16 -20.17
N GLY A 569 20.18 11.00 -19.13
CA GLY A 569 19.04 11.08 -18.22
C GLY A 569 18.60 12.52 -18.00
N HIS A 570 17.30 12.78 -18.07
CA HIS A 570 16.75 14.07 -17.69
C HIS A 570 16.71 14.24 -16.18
N THR A 571 17.12 15.42 -15.73
CA THR A 571 16.89 15.83 -14.34
C THR A 571 15.39 16.05 -14.15
N LEU A 572 14.88 15.66 -12.97
CA LEU A 572 13.51 15.97 -12.60
C LEU A 572 13.38 17.50 -12.52
N PHE A 573 12.41 18.08 -13.22
CA PHE A 573 12.19 19.53 -13.30
C PHE A 573 12.13 20.18 -11.91
N LEU A 574 13.24 20.80 -11.47
CA LEU A 574 13.29 21.58 -10.24
C LEU A 574 12.80 23.00 -10.51
N ASP A 575 13.44 23.69 -11.49
CA ASP A 575 13.03 24.99 -12.00
C ASP A 575 13.79 25.32 -13.30
N LYS A 576 13.16 26.05 -14.23
CA LYS A 576 13.86 26.66 -15.39
C LYS A 576 14.84 27.76 -14.96
N ALA A 577 14.72 28.28 -13.74
CA ALA A 577 15.66 29.24 -13.17
C ALA A 577 17.11 28.70 -13.07
N LEU A 578 17.31 27.39 -13.13
CA LEU A 578 18.63 26.75 -13.13
C LEU A 578 19.24 26.62 -14.54
N CYS A 579 18.55 27.07 -15.59
CA CYS A 579 19.12 27.11 -16.94
C CYS A 579 20.19 28.21 -17.02
N VAL A 580 21.46 27.81 -17.12
CA VAL A 580 22.60 28.70 -17.34
C VAL A 580 22.76 29.00 -18.84
N GLY A 581 22.20 30.14 -19.29
CA GLY A 581 22.48 30.74 -20.59
C GLY A 581 21.27 30.99 -21.49
N ALA A 582 21.38 32.00 -22.37
CA ALA A 582 20.38 32.36 -23.39
C ALA A 582 20.52 31.55 -24.70
N GLY A 583 21.14 30.36 -24.63
CA GLY A 583 21.36 29.49 -25.78
C GLY A 583 20.05 29.00 -26.41
N THR A 584 20.10 28.60 -27.68
CA THR A 584 18.94 27.99 -28.37
C THR A 584 18.57 26.60 -27.80
N SER A 585 19.37 26.09 -26.87
CA SER A 585 19.18 24.85 -26.12
C SER A 585 19.56 25.05 -24.65
N ALA A 586 18.85 24.38 -23.75
CA ALA A 586 19.18 24.34 -22.32
C ALA A 586 20.47 23.53 -22.01
N ARG A 587 21.10 22.94 -23.04
CA ARG A 587 22.19 21.97 -22.91
C ARG A 587 23.58 22.56 -23.21
N TRP A 588 23.67 23.74 -23.82
CA TRP A 588 24.93 24.40 -24.18
C TRP A 588 24.75 25.90 -24.42
N CYS A 589 25.84 26.66 -24.25
CA CYS A 589 25.92 28.05 -24.71
C CYS A 589 27.09 28.19 -25.70
N GLU A 590 26.86 28.92 -26.79
CA GLU A 590 27.94 29.33 -27.69
C GLU A 590 28.69 30.48 -27.03
N LEU A 591 30.01 30.35 -26.95
CA LEU A 591 30.88 31.41 -26.46
C LEU A 591 31.53 32.11 -27.64
N GLY A 592 31.55 33.43 -27.61
CA GLY A 592 32.38 34.22 -28.53
C GLY A 592 33.86 33.87 -28.36
N ALA A 593 34.68 34.11 -29.40
CA ALA A 593 36.11 33.75 -29.42
C ALA A 593 36.98 34.34 -28.29
N ARG A 594 36.42 35.23 -27.46
CA ARG A 594 37.07 35.88 -26.30
C ARG A 594 36.17 35.91 -25.05
N GLU A 595 35.01 35.28 -25.10
CA GLU A 595 34.17 35.18 -23.90
C GLU A 595 34.78 34.15 -22.95
N SER A 596 34.85 34.53 -21.67
CA SER A 596 35.17 33.59 -20.61
C SER A 596 34.06 32.56 -20.49
N VAL A 597 34.44 31.30 -20.26
CA VAL A 597 33.50 30.26 -19.86
C VAL A 597 32.74 30.77 -18.61
N PRO A 598 31.40 30.79 -18.62
CA PRO A 598 30.62 31.18 -17.46
C PRO A 598 31.01 30.34 -16.24
N GLU A 599 30.96 30.95 -15.05
CA GLU A 599 31.16 30.21 -13.81
C GLU A 599 29.96 29.27 -13.57
N GLY A 600 30.21 27.97 -13.51
CA GLY A 600 29.21 26.90 -13.50
C GLY A 600 29.62 25.74 -14.39
#